data_AF-A0A5B1B5B0-F1
#
_entry.id   AF-A0A5B1B5B0-F1
#
_cell.length_a   1.000
_cell.length_b   1.000
_cell.length_c   1.000
_cell.angle_alpha   90.00
_cell.angle_beta   90.00
_cell.angle_gamma   90.00
#
_symmetry.space_group_name_H-M   'P 1'
#
loop_
_entity.id
_entity.type
_entity.pdbx_description
1 polymer ?
#
loop_
_entity_poly.entity_id
_entity_poly.type
_entity_poly.pdbx_seq_one_letter_code
_entity_poly.pdbx_strand_id
1 'polypeptide(L)'
;MATLSTTYISIGNTIISSFQSLKLEQKLSSHHSLSLVCRADVLERSTLELVGDSRDFLAETITVKIKSENDFQRYKELQFRGVVTKVKTIKGFHQATGDLIVIEGKSMSVLSEDGNHSASFVDRNLSEILEQTFKGYDAGKLTTAFAPRTSNTLHYSVQFRESSFSYASRLAAISNNWFYDDGTKLVFGDPGTQETSLTYSLDLQELSIEIEPLPNNFNYFTHDYLSDELYEKKTSEINNSTSGYHNLASDKSASLYAKETKIYHNPYTDTALQQRFDTEVTQHTQAIESNQVIATGISDNPGVNLGEIIKIEGQGSFRVIEVTHTNTEMGNYQNHFKAITTELEVYPLTDMMQYPQSTIEKAEVIENTDPQGLGRVTVQFPWQKQLGETTPFIRVMTAHAGSDRGLYMIPEKGDEVICQFENNNSERPYVVGSFFNGAKRPEQWRTENNDKKAIKTRAGHLLEFTDSKGNEMITITDKNNNVIRIDTANNNIEISALENMTLNAKNMQINIQENLAISVGENKNESIGNKQTLTAKSSTVLIDEKLQLQSKELEKNAEKITINSTKENLELSSAKQVVSNSSEKNILI
;
A
#
# COMPACT_ATOMS: atom_id res chain seq x y z
N MET A 1 -11.85 -52.02 23.20
CA MET A 1 -12.47 -52.68 22.04
C MET A 1 -12.62 -51.59 21.00
N ALA A 2 -12.06 -51.72 19.81
CA ALA A 2 -12.17 -50.66 18.80
C ALA A 2 -13.65 -50.37 18.53
N THR A 3 -14.03 -49.10 18.57
CA THR A 3 -15.41 -48.67 18.35
C THR A 3 -15.73 -48.84 16.86
N LEU A 4 -16.66 -49.74 16.52
CA LEU A 4 -17.11 -49.89 15.12
C LEU A 4 -17.87 -48.63 14.69
N SER A 5 -17.72 -48.26 13.42
CA SER A 5 -18.36 -47.08 12.84
C SER A 5 -19.11 -47.41 11.55
N THR A 6 -20.26 -46.78 11.36
CA THR A 6 -20.98 -46.78 10.10
C THR A 6 -20.58 -45.55 9.30
N THR A 7 -20.22 -45.76 8.04
CA THR A 7 -19.83 -44.69 7.12
C THR A 7 -20.83 -44.58 5.97
N TYR A 8 -21.39 -43.39 5.79
CA TYR A 8 -22.23 -43.04 4.65
C TYR A 8 -21.45 -42.14 3.70
N ILE A 9 -21.36 -42.52 2.43
CA ILE A 9 -20.70 -41.74 1.39
C ILE A 9 -21.66 -41.61 0.20
N SER A 10 -21.84 -40.38 -0.28
CA SER A 10 -22.58 -40.10 -1.51
C SER A 10 -21.84 -39.12 -2.39
N ILE A 11 -21.83 -39.37 -3.70
CA ILE A 11 -21.28 -38.49 -4.73
C ILE A 11 -22.39 -38.13 -5.71
N GLY A 12 -22.77 -36.85 -5.73
CA GLY A 12 -23.99 -36.41 -6.40
C GLY A 12 -25.20 -37.20 -5.88
N ASN A 13 -25.91 -37.89 -6.77
CA ASN A 13 -27.03 -38.76 -6.42
C ASN A 13 -26.64 -40.24 -6.20
N THR A 14 -25.35 -40.57 -6.31
CA THR A 14 -24.85 -41.96 -6.22
C THR A 14 -24.40 -42.26 -4.79
N ILE A 15 -25.00 -43.26 -4.16
CA ILE A 15 -24.54 -43.78 -2.87
C ILE A 15 -23.42 -44.79 -3.11
N ILE A 16 -22.31 -44.62 -2.41
CA ILE A 16 -21.17 -45.54 -2.49
C ILE A 16 -21.39 -46.65 -1.46
N SER A 17 -21.73 -47.84 -1.95
CA SER A 17 -22.12 -48.98 -1.09
C SER A 17 -20.94 -49.74 -0.48
N SER A 18 -19.73 -49.59 -1.03
CA SER A 18 -18.52 -50.30 -0.60
C SER A 18 -17.29 -49.47 -0.94
N PHE A 19 -16.27 -49.49 -0.07
CA PHE A 19 -15.00 -48.80 -0.26
C PHE A 19 -13.90 -49.52 0.51
N GLN A 20 -12.67 -49.48 0.02
CA GLN A 20 -11.52 -50.10 0.67
C GLN A 20 -10.97 -49.23 1.81
N SER A 21 -10.75 -47.95 1.53
CA SER A 21 -10.25 -47.00 2.51
C SER A 21 -10.72 -45.57 2.23
N LEU A 22 -10.82 -44.81 3.30
CA LEU A 22 -11.16 -43.40 3.31
C LEU A 22 -10.09 -42.67 4.12
N LYS A 23 -9.58 -41.56 3.60
CA LYS A 23 -8.70 -40.64 4.33
C LYS A 23 -9.18 -39.21 4.11
N LEU A 24 -9.39 -38.45 5.18
CA LEU A 24 -9.74 -37.02 5.16
C LEU A 24 -8.70 -36.25 5.99
N GLU A 25 -8.02 -35.29 5.38
CA GLU A 25 -7.02 -34.43 5.99
C GLU A 25 -7.54 -33.00 6.10
N GLN A 26 -7.56 -32.44 7.30
CA GLN A 26 -8.12 -31.12 7.61
C GLN A 26 -7.12 -30.29 8.42
N LYS A 27 -6.97 -29.01 8.07
CA LYS A 27 -6.03 -28.09 8.70
C LYS A 27 -6.53 -26.65 8.58
N LEU A 28 -6.19 -25.82 9.56
CA LEU A 28 -6.40 -24.37 9.47
C LEU A 28 -5.79 -23.78 8.19
N SER A 29 -6.41 -22.75 7.64
CA SER A 29 -5.94 -22.02 6.46
C SER A 29 -5.62 -22.88 5.24
N SER A 30 -6.28 -24.04 5.10
CA SER A 30 -6.02 -24.99 4.03
C SER A 30 -7.32 -25.57 3.46
N HIS A 31 -7.33 -25.88 2.17
CA HIS A 31 -8.37 -26.75 1.63
C HIS A 31 -8.18 -28.18 2.17
N HIS A 32 -9.25 -28.77 2.67
CA HIS A 32 -9.21 -30.16 3.11
C HIS A 32 -9.01 -31.10 1.94
N SER A 33 -8.41 -32.25 2.18
CA SER A 33 -8.17 -33.26 1.16
C SER A 33 -8.85 -34.56 1.54
N LEU A 34 -9.67 -35.09 0.64
CA LEU A 34 -10.34 -36.37 0.78
C LEU A 34 -9.76 -37.36 -0.23
N SER A 35 -9.47 -38.58 0.19
CA SER A 35 -9.12 -39.70 -0.67
C SER A 35 -10.02 -40.89 -0.33
N LEU A 36 -10.78 -41.35 -1.32
CA LEU A 36 -11.66 -42.50 -1.24
C LEU A 36 -11.18 -43.55 -2.24
N VAL A 37 -10.80 -44.72 -1.75
CA VAL A 37 -10.35 -45.84 -2.56
C VAL A 37 -11.47 -46.87 -2.62
N CYS A 38 -11.95 -47.17 -3.82
CA CYS A 38 -12.94 -48.20 -4.08
C CYS A 38 -12.39 -49.25 -5.04
N ARG A 39 -12.95 -50.45 -5.00
CA ARG A 39 -12.73 -51.42 -6.07
C ARG A 39 -13.41 -50.95 -7.35
N ALA A 40 -12.82 -51.25 -8.50
CA ALA A 40 -13.37 -50.85 -9.78
C ALA A 40 -14.78 -51.41 -10.03
N ASP A 41 -15.05 -52.65 -9.64
CA ASP A 41 -16.36 -53.29 -9.84
C ASP A 41 -17.51 -52.70 -9.00
N VAL A 42 -17.20 -51.84 -8.02
CA VAL A 42 -18.20 -51.08 -7.24
C VAL A 42 -18.66 -49.84 -8.01
N LEU A 43 -17.75 -49.20 -8.75
CA LEU A 43 -17.98 -47.90 -9.37
C LEU A 43 -18.09 -47.93 -10.89
N GLU A 44 -17.59 -48.98 -11.54
CA GLU A 44 -17.53 -49.12 -12.99
C GLU A 44 -18.47 -50.22 -13.45
N ARG A 45 -19.45 -49.89 -14.30
CA ARG A 45 -20.33 -50.87 -14.96
C ARG A 45 -19.82 -51.26 -16.35
N SER A 46 -19.04 -50.39 -16.99
CA SER A 46 -18.44 -50.63 -18.31
C SER A 46 -16.96 -51.00 -18.19
N THR A 47 -16.57 -52.16 -18.72
CA THR A 47 -15.18 -52.67 -18.67
C THR A 47 -14.33 -52.28 -19.88
N LEU A 48 -14.91 -51.58 -20.86
CA LEU A 48 -14.26 -51.24 -22.13
C LEU A 48 -13.34 -50.01 -22.05
N GLU A 49 -13.58 -49.13 -21.08
CA GLU A 49 -12.82 -47.88 -20.90
C GLU A 49 -11.87 -47.99 -19.70
N LEU A 50 -10.80 -47.18 -19.70
CA LEU A 50 -9.86 -47.13 -18.56
C LEU A 50 -10.44 -46.33 -17.38
N VAL A 51 -11.26 -45.33 -17.66
CA VAL A 51 -12.08 -44.57 -16.70
C VAL A 51 -13.49 -44.50 -17.31
N GLY A 52 -14.43 -45.26 -16.75
CA GLY A 52 -15.78 -45.39 -17.28
C GLY A 52 -16.74 -44.46 -16.54
N ASP A 53 -17.69 -45.02 -15.78
CA ASP A 53 -18.75 -44.31 -15.06
C ASP A 53 -18.17 -43.39 -13.97
N SER A 54 -17.03 -43.75 -13.39
CA SER A 54 -16.41 -42.97 -12.31
C SER A 54 -15.97 -41.56 -12.76
N ARG A 55 -15.81 -41.31 -14.06
CA ARG A 55 -15.50 -39.96 -14.57
C ARG A 55 -16.64 -38.96 -14.33
N ASP A 56 -17.88 -39.45 -14.27
CA ASP A 56 -19.07 -38.62 -14.08
C ASP A 56 -19.15 -38.09 -12.64
N PHE A 57 -18.30 -38.60 -11.74
CA PHE A 57 -18.12 -38.04 -10.40
C PHE A 57 -17.30 -36.76 -10.39
N LEU A 58 -16.55 -36.42 -11.44
CA LEU A 58 -15.77 -35.18 -11.47
C LEU A 58 -16.70 -33.96 -11.32
N ALA A 59 -16.31 -33.02 -10.46
CA ALA A 59 -17.06 -31.82 -10.10
C ALA A 59 -18.40 -32.05 -9.36
N GLU A 60 -18.75 -33.31 -9.05
CA GLU A 60 -19.89 -33.63 -8.21
C GLU A 60 -19.59 -33.41 -6.72
N THR A 61 -20.65 -33.15 -5.95
CA THR A 61 -20.54 -32.99 -4.49
C THR A 61 -20.34 -34.35 -3.84
N ILE A 62 -19.28 -34.51 -3.05
CA ILE A 62 -19.06 -35.67 -2.19
C ILE A 62 -19.45 -35.32 -0.75
N THR A 63 -20.31 -36.14 -0.16
CA THR A 63 -20.70 -36.05 1.26
C THR A 63 -20.26 -37.31 1.98
N VAL A 64 -19.59 -37.14 3.11
CA VAL A 64 -19.14 -38.21 3.99
C VAL A 64 -19.74 -37.96 5.37
N LYS A 65 -20.36 -38.99 5.94
CA LYS A 65 -20.79 -39.00 7.34
C LYS A 65 -20.26 -40.25 8.02
N ILE A 66 -19.60 -40.07 9.17
CA ILE A 66 -19.11 -41.19 9.98
C ILE A 66 -19.76 -41.11 11.36
N LYS A 67 -20.45 -42.18 11.74
CA LYS A 67 -21.13 -42.31 13.02
C LYS A 67 -20.63 -43.56 13.73
N SER A 68 -20.48 -43.50 15.05
CA SER A 68 -20.20 -44.68 15.86
C SER A 68 -21.42 -45.63 15.90
N GLU A 69 -21.18 -46.93 15.81
CA GLU A 69 -22.19 -47.99 15.92
C GLU A 69 -22.57 -48.32 17.36
N ASN A 70 -21.70 -47.96 18.31
CA ASN A 70 -22.02 -48.18 19.72
C ASN A 70 -23.12 -47.22 20.15
N ASP A 71 -24.14 -47.74 20.83
CA ASP A 71 -25.32 -47.03 21.38
C ASP A 71 -24.99 -45.95 22.44
N PHE A 72 -23.72 -45.60 22.61
CA PHE A 72 -23.34 -44.37 23.29
C PHE A 72 -23.84 -43.20 22.43
N GLN A 73 -25.07 -42.74 22.69
CA GLN A 73 -25.70 -41.52 22.11
C GLN A 73 -24.88 -40.22 22.34
N ARG A 74 -23.61 -40.32 22.75
CA ARG A 74 -22.71 -39.23 23.09
C ARG A 74 -21.78 -38.81 21.95
N TYR A 75 -21.47 -39.67 20.99
CA TYR A 75 -20.51 -39.31 19.94
C TYR A 75 -21.18 -38.52 18.82
N LYS A 76 -20.65 -37.31 18.59
CA LYS A 76 -21.02 -36.47 17.46
C LYS A 76 -20.59 -37.16 16.17
N GLU A 77 -21.43 -37.10 15.15
CA GLU A 77 -21.07 -37.60 13.82
C GLU A 77 -20.08 -36.65 13.14
N LEU A 78 -19.08 -37.22 12.46
CA LEU A 78 -18.24 -36.48 11.53
C LEU A 78 -19.08 -36.17 10.29
N GLN A 79 -19.10 -34.93 9.86
CA GLN A 79 -19.69 -34.52 8.60
C GLN A 79 -18.64 -33.82 7.74
N PHE A 80 -18.51 -34.26 6.50
CA PHE A 80 -17.68 -33.59 5.51
C PHE A 80 -18.45 -33.44 4.19
N ARG A 81 -18.39 -32.24 3.62
CA ARG A 81 -18.94 -31.91 2.32
C ARG A 81 -17.84 -31.29 1.46
N GLY A 82 -17.61 -31.87 0.29
CA GLY A 82 -16.59 -31.42 -0.64
C GLY A 82 -17.01 -31.60 -2.09
N VAL A 83 -16.07 -31.35 -2.98
CA VAL A 83 -16.21 -31.56 -4.42
C VAL A 83 -15.13 -32.52 -4.90
N VAL A 84 -15.49 -33.43 -5.79
CA VAL A 84 -14.53 -34.35 -6.42
C VAL A 84 -13.71 -33.57 -7.44
N THR A 85 -12.40 -33.55 -7.25
CA THR A 85 -11.46 -32.79 -8.11
C THR A 85 -10.63 -33.72 -9.00
N LYS A 86 -10.53 -35.00 -8.66
CA LYS A 86 -9.76 -35.97 -9.44
C LYS A 86 -10.28 -37.38 -9.26
N VAL A 87 -10.27 -38.12 -10.37
CA VAL A 87 -10.57 -39.55 -10.43
C VAL A 87 -9.37 -40.24 -11.06
N LYS A 88 -8.89 -41.30 -10.42
CA LYS A 88 -7.71 -42.06 -10.86
C LYS A 88 -8.02 -43.55 -10.85
N THR A 89 -7.92 -44.18 -12.02
CA THR A 89 -7.95 -45.64 -12.12
C THR A 89 -6.56 -46.24 -11.96
N ILE A 90 -6.47 -47.34 -11.21
CA ILE A 90 -5.25 -48.12 -11.02
C ILE A 90 -5.55 -49.54 -11.48
N LYS A 91 -4.95 -49.95 -12.61
CA LYS A 91 -4.96 -51.34 -13.10
C LYS A 91 -3.63 -51.99 -12.82
N GLY A 92 -3.60 -53.22 -12.29
CA GLY A 92 -2.31 -53.87 -12.07
C GLY A 92 -2.37 -55.25 -11.42
N PHE A 93 -1.51 -56.14 -11.94
CA PHE A 93 -1.29 -57.51 -11.47
C PHE A 93 -0.80 -57.61 -10.01
N HIS A 94 -0.22 -56.54 -9.46
CA HIS A 94 0.36 -56.49 -8.11
C HIS A 94 -0.53 -55.85 -7.04
N GLN A 95 -1.79 -55.49 -7.36
CA GLN A 95 -2.73 -55.03 -6.35
C GLN A 95 -3.39 -56.23 -5.66
N ALA A 96 -3.35 -56.28 -4.33
CA ALA A 96 -3.86 -57.41 -3.56
C ALA A 96 -5.39 -57.65 -3.72
N THR A 97 -6.13 -56.64 -4.21
CA THR A 97 -7.60 -56.61 -4.27
C THR A 97 -8.18 -56.36 -5.67
N GLY A 98 -7.35 -56.37 -6.73
CA GLY A 98 -7.78 -56.13 -8.11
C GLY A 98 -7.66 -54.66 -8.55
N ASP A 99 -8.35 -54.29 -9.64
CA ASP A 99 -8.37 -52.92 -10.17
C ASP A 99 -9.07 -51.96 -9.20
N LEU A 100 -8.51 -50.76 -9.01
CA LEU A 100 -8.98 -49.77 -8.04
C LEU A 100 -9.35 -48.45 -8.72
N ILE A 101 -10.30 -47.74 -8.10
CA ILE A 101 -10.66 -46.35 -8.41
C ILE A 101 -10.37 -45.51 -7.18
N VAL A 102 -9.59 -44.45 -7.36
CA VAL A 102 -9.28 -43.47 -6.32
C VAL A 102 -9.99 -42.17 -6.68
N ILE A 103 -10.88 -41.74 -5.79
CA ILE A 103 -11.59 -40.48 -5.86
C ILE A 103 -10.91 -39.51 -4.90
N GLU A 104 -10.37 -38.43 -5.43
CA GLU A 104 -9.79 -37.34 -4.66
C GLU A 104 -10.75 -36.15 -4.67
N GLY A 105 -11.07 -35.66 -3.47
CA GLY A 105 -11.95 -34.51 -3.27
C GLY A 105 -11.28 -33.42 -2.44
N LYS A 106 -11.84 -32.21 -2.53
CA LYS A 106 -11.45 -31.06 -1.72
C LYS A 106 -12.66 -30.48 -0.98
N SER A 107 -12.44 -29.81 0.14
CA SER A 107 -13.49 -29.00 0.79
C SER A 107 -14.10 -27.99 -0.18
N MET A 108 -15.34 -27.56 0.08
CA MET A 108 -16.03 -26.58 -0.79
C MET A 108 -15.27 -25.25 -0.90
N SER A 109 -14.42 -24.92 0.06
CA SER A 109 -13.51 -23.77 -0.01
C SER A 109 -12.61 -23.74 -1.24
N VAL A 110 -12.35 -24.89 -1.90
CA VAL A 110 -11.57 -24.92 -3.16
C VAL A 110 -12.22 -24.12 -4.29
N LEU A 111 -13.55 -23.88 -4.21
CA LEU A 111 -14.24 -23.05 -5.19
C LEU A 111 -13.76 -21.59 -5.16
N SER A 112 -13.23 -21.13 -4.02
CA SER A 112 -12.61 -19.81 -3.87
C SER A 112 -11.11 -19.77 -4.22
N GLU A 113 -10.58 -20.85 -4.81
CA GLU A 113 -9.27 -20.87 -5.45
C GLU A 113 -9.43 -20.43 -6.92
N ASP A 114 -9.86 -19.19 -7.10
CA ASP A 114 -10.28 -18.57 -8.37
C ASP A 114 -9.13 -17.98 -9.21
N GLY A 115 -7.90 -18.31 -8.84
CA GLY A 115 -6.68 -17.88 -9.49
C GLY A 115 -6.19 -16.50 -9.03
N ASN A 116 -5.02 -16.09 -9.51
CA ASN A 116 -4.38 -14.85 -9.07
C ASN A 116 -5.07 -13.64 -9.69
N HIS A 117 -5.75 -12.84 -8.87
CA HIS A 117 -6.33 -11.56 -9.27
C HIS A 117 -6.12 -10.50 -8.19
N SER A 118 -6.60 -9.28 -8.45
CA SER A 118 -6.39 -8.15 -7.56
C SER A 118 -7.64 -7.32 -7.36
N ALA A 119 -7.81 -6.83 -6.14
CA ALA A 119 -8.87 -5.92 -5.71
C ALA A 119 -8.35 -5.07 -4.54
N SER A 120 -9.05 -3.99 -4.23
CA SER A 120 -8.65 -3.07 -3.18
C SER A 120 -9.83 -2.39 -2.51
N PHE A 121 -9.69 -2.16 -1.21
CA PHE A 121 -10.77 -1.69 -0.35
C PHE A 121 -10.25 -0.51 0.46
N VAL A 122 -10.88 0.66 0.31
CA VAL A 122 -10.57 1.87 1.06
C VAL A 122 -11.66 2.10 2.11
N ASP A 123 -11.24 2.31 3.36
CA ASP A 123 -12.11 2.59 4.50
C ASP A 123 -13.28 1.58 4.64
N ARG A 124 -12.95 0.27 4.67
CA ARG A 124 -13.90 -0.85 4.81
C ARG A 124 -13.58 -1.72 6.01
N ASN A 125 -14.58 -2.29 6.65
CA ASN A 125 -14.36 -3.30 7.70
C ASN A 125 -14.19 -4.71 7.10
N LEU A 126 -13.66 -5.65 7.89
CA LEU A 126 -13.39 -7.02 7.43
C LEU A 126 -14.65 -7.76 6.93
N SER A 127 -15.81 -7.54 7.55
CA SER A 127 -17.05 -8.20 7.13
C SER A 127 -17.46 -7.77 5.73
N GLU A 128 -17.39 -6.47 5.44
CA GLU A 128 -17.68 -5.91 4.10
C GLU A 128 -16.70 -6.43 3.05
N ILE A 129 -15.41 -6.49 3.39
CA ILE A 129 -14.36 -7.02 2.49
C ILE A 129 -14.63 -8.48 2.16
N LEU A 130 -14.91 -9.32 3.17
CA LEU A 130 -15.20 -10.73 2.97
C LEU A 130 -16.50 -10.95 2.17
N GLU A 131 -17.55 -10.17 2.43
CA GLU A 131 -18.80 -10.23 1.67
C GLU A 131 -18.56 -9.93 0.18
N GLN A 132 -17.79 -8.87 -0.13
CA GLN A 132 -17.47 -8.54 -1.52
C GLN A 132 -16.54 -9.56 -2.17
N THR A 133 -15.52 -10.04 -1.45
CA THR A 133 -14.53 -11.02 -1.94
C THR A 133 -15.17 -12.37 -2.29
N PHE A 134 -16.20 -12.77 -1.54
CA PHE A 134 -16.93 -14.03 -1.77
C PHE A 134 -18.25 -13.84 -2.52
N LYS A 135 -18.49 -12.65 -3.07
CA LYS A 135 -19.67 -12.38 -3.89
C LYS A 135 -19.57 -13.11 -5.23
N GLY A 136 -20.63 -13.82 -5.60
CA GLY A 136 -20.75 -14.50 -6.89
C GLY A 136 -20.46 -16.00 -6.86
N TYR A 137 -19.92 -16.54 -5.76
CA TYR A 137 -19.87 -17.98 -5.56
C TYR A 137 -21.26 -18.57 -5.32
N ASP A 138 -21.46 -19.83 -5.75
CA ASP A 138 -22.71 -20.57 -5.51
C ASP A 138 -22.87 -20.85 -4.01
N ALA A 139 -23.71 -20.08 -3.34
CA ALA A 139 -23.98 -20.19 -1.90
C ALA A 139 -24.55 -21.57 -1.49
N GLY A 140 -25.14 -22.32 -2.43
CA GLY A 140 -25.59 -23.70 -2.22
C GLY A 140 -24.43 -24.69 -2.13
N LYS A 141 -23.27 -24.37 -2.71
CA LYS A 141 -22.04 -25.18 -2.65
C LYS A 141 -21.07 -24.64 -1.60
N LEU A 142 -20.67 -23.37 -1.70
CA LEU A 142 -19.77 -22.71 -0.75
C LEU A 142 -20.61 -21.89 0.23
N THR A 143 -20.89 -22.48 1.39
CA THR A 143 -21.51 -21.76 2.50
C THR A 143 -20.43 -21.13 3.37
N THR A 144 -20.58 -19.87 3.74
CA THR A 144 -19.63 -19.14 4.59
C THR A 144 -20.24 -18.81 5.95
N ALA A 145 -19.39 -18.70 6.97
CA ALA A 145 -19.73 -18.29 8.33
C ALA A 145 -18.69 -17.24 8.77
N PHE A 146 -18.83 -16.03 8.25
CA PHE A 146 -17.91 -14.93 8.50
C PHE A 146 -18.42 -14.04 9.63
N ALA A 147 -17.68 -14.02 10.73
CA ALA A 147 -17.91 -13.21 11.92
C ALA A 147 -16.56 -12.71 12.49
N PRO A 148 -15.90 -11.74 11.83
CA PRO A 148 -14.64 -11.18 12.31
C PRO A 148 -14.74 -10.65 13.76
N ARG A 149 -13.69 -10.83 14.55
CA ARG A 149 -13.58 -10.42 15.96
C ARG A 149 -13.75 -8.91 16.19
N THR A 150 -13.44 -8.10 15.17
CA THR A 150 -13.53 -6.64 15.26
C THR A 150 -14.30 -6.09 14.08
N SER A 151 -14.99 -4.98 14.32
CA SER A 151 -15.68 -4.20 13.30
C SER A 151 -14.90 -2.93 12.92
N ASN A 152 -13.60 -2.89 13.23
CA ASN A 152 -12.77 -1.73 12.94
C ASN A 152 -12.63 -1.55 11.44
N THR A 153 -12.64 -0.29 11.00
CA THR A 153 -12.40 0.07 9.61
C THR A 153 -10.92 -0.11 9.30
N LEU A 154 -10.63 -0.87 8.24
CA LEU A 154 -9.32 -0.90 7.61
C LEU A 154 -9.24 0.25 6.62
N HIS A 155 -8.22 1.08 6.76
CA HIS A 155 -8.05 2.24 5.88
C HIS A 155 -7.77 1.83 4.43
N TYR A 156 -6.92 0.84 4.24
CA TYR A 156 -6.61 0.30 2.93
C TYR A 156 -6.25 -1.17 3.04
N SER A 157 -6.96 -2.03 2.32
CA SER A 157 -6.57 -3.43 2.14
C SER A 157 -6.52 -3.78 0.67
N VAL A 158 -5.54 -4.59 0.29
CA VAL A 158 -5.30 -4.95 -1.11
C VAL A 158 -5.22 -6.46 -1.21
N GLN A 159 -6.06 -7.05 -2.06
CA GLN A 159 -5.84 -8.38 -2.62
C GLN A 159 -4.90 -8.20 -3.81
N PHE A 160 -3.70 -8.76 -3.76
CA PHE A 160 -2.72 -8.56 -4.85
C PHE A 160 -2.18 -9.89 -5.35
N ARG A 161 -2.67 -10.33 -6.52
CA ARG A 161 -2.31 -11.60 -7.16
C ARG A 161 -2.55 -12.81 -6.25
N GLU A 162 -3.67 -12.78 -5.54
CA GLU A 162 -4.10 -13.82 -4.61
C GLU A 162 -5.47 -14.33 -5.04
N SER A 163 -5.75 -15.62 -4.82
CA SER A 163 -7.12 -16.13 -4.85
C SER A 163 -7.95 -15.54 -3.71
N SER A 164 -9.28 -15.56 -3.80
CA SER A 164 -10.15 -15.14 -2.71
C SER A 164 -9.91 -15.92 -1.42
N PHE A 165 -9.59 -17.22 -1.52
CA PHE A 165 -9.19 -18.03 -0.36
C PHE A 165 -7.88 -17.56 0.27
N SER A 166 -6.85 -17.36 -0.57
CA SER A 166 -5.53 -16.91 -0.10
C SER A 166 -5.61 -15.52 0.55
N TYR A 167 -6.40 -14.62 -0.03
CA TYR A 167 -6.64 -13.29 0.53
C TYR A 167 -7.31 -13.38 1.91
N ALA A 168 -8.38 -14.16 2.05
CA ALA A 168 -9.04 -14.36 3.34
C ALA A 168 -8.13 -15.03 4.37
N SER A 169 -7.33 -16.02 3.97
CA SER A 169 -6.31 -16.65 4.82
C SER A 169 -5.32 -15.62 5.37
N ARG A 170 -4.80 -14.73 4.51
CA ARG A 170 -3.89 -13.67 4.95
C ARG A 170 -4.58 -12.67 5.86
N LEU A 171 -5.80 -12.24 5.53
CA LEU A 171 -6.58 -11.36 6.40
C LEU A 171 -6.77 -11.97 7.79
N ALA A 172 -7.03 -13.28 7.87
CA ALA A 172 -7.17 -14.01 9.13
C ALA A 172 -5.88 -13.98 9.96
N ALA A 173 -4.73 -14.22 9.31
CA ALA A 173 -3.41 -14.19 9.95
C ALA A 173 -3.03 -12.81 10.49
N ILE A 174 -3.27 -11.72 9.76
CA ILE A 174 -2.91 -10.36 10.23
C ILE A 174 -3.87 -9.82 11.29
N SER A 175 -5.10 -10.35 11.39
CA SER A 175 -6.16 -9.81 12.25
C SER A 175 -6.56 -10.75 13.39
N ASN A 176 -5.80 -11.83 13.62
CA ASN A 176 -6.03 -12.82 14.68
C ASN A 176 -7.46 -13.42 14.62
N ASN A 177 -7.95 -13.72 13.42
CA ASN A 177 -9.22 -14.40 13.20
C ASN A 177 -8.96 -15.84 12.78
N TRP A 178 -9.79 -16.78 13.24
CA TRP A 178 -9.66 -18.16 12.77
C TRP A 178 -10.21 -18.29 11.36
N PHE A 179 -9.48 -19.02 10.52
CA PHE A 179 -9.92 -19.33 9.16
C PHE A 179 -9.72 -20.81 8.84
N TYR A 180 -10.83 -21.51 8.60
CA TYR A 180 -10.88 -22.94 8.35
C TYR A 180 -12.25 -23.35 7.81
N ASP A 181 -12.33 -24.52 7.18
CA ASP A 181 -13.62 -25.14 6.85
C ASP A 181 -14.03 -26.06 8.01
N ASP A 182 -15.27 -25.97 8.49
CA ASP A 182 -15.77 -26.79 9.61
C ASP A 182 -16.25 -28.19 9.17
N GLY A 183 -16.06 -28.53 7.89
CA GLY A 183 -16.61 -29.71 7.23
C GLY A 183 -17.85 -29.39 6.39
N THR A 184 -18.51 -28.25 6.63
CA THR A 184 -19.72 -27.83 5.91
C THR A 184 -19.72 -26.36 5.49
N LYS A 185 -19.03 -25.49 6.23
CA LYS A 185 -18.96 -24.05 6.03
C LYS A 185 -17.52 -23.57 6.14
N LEU A 186 -17.19 -22.56 5.34
CA LEU A 186 -15.94 -21.83 5.49
C LEU A 186 -16.11 -20.75 6.59
N VAL A 187 -15.38 -20.92 7.69
CA VAL A 187 -15.44 -20.07 8.88
C VAL A 187 -14.35 -18.99 8.80
N PHE A 188 -14.71 -17.77 9.16
CA PHE A 188 -13.78 -16.66 9.42
C PHE A 188 -14.22 -15.98 10.71
N GLY A 189 -13.41 -15.97 11.77
CA GLY A 189 -13.78 -15.36 13.05
C GLY A 189 -13.43 -16.22 14.25
N ASP A 190 -14.20 -16.12 15.33
CA ASP A 190 -14.04 -17.03 16.47
C ASP A 190 -14.55 -18.44 16.15
N PRO A 191 -13.79 -19.49 16.51
CA PRO A 191 -14.25 -20.86 16.38
C PRO A 191 -15.30 -21.18 17.45
N GLY A 192 -16.07 -22.25 17.22
CA GLY A 192 -17.09 -22.68 18.18
C GLY A 192 -16.52 -23.08 19.54
N THR A 193 -17.36 -23.01 20.57
CA THR A 193 -17.04 -23.43 21.95
C THR A 193 -17.49 -24.87 22.25
N GLN A 194 -17.83 -25.64 21.23
CA GLN A 194 -18.27 -27.03 21.40
C GLN A 194 -17.11 -27.89 21.93
N GLU A 195 -17.42 -28.72 22.93
CA GLU A 195 -16.47 -29.63 23.57
C GLU A 195 -16.81 -31.10 23.25
N THR A 196 -15.80 -31.84 22.79
CA THR A 196 -15.82 -33.30 22.67
C THR A 196 -15.00 -33.88 23.81
N SER A 197 -15.66 -34.60 24.73
CA SER A 197 -14.95 -35.27 25.83
C SER A 197 -14.28 -36.55 25.32
N LEU A 198 -13.00 -36.72 25.66
CA LEU A 198 -12.20 -37.90 25.35
C LEU A 198 -11.68 -38.53 26.64
N THR A 199 -11.72 -39.86 26.70
CA THR A 199 -11.29 -40.66 27.85
C THR A 199 -10.20 -41.63 27.40
N TYR A 200 -9.04 -41.55 28.06
CA TYR A 200 -7.90 -42.41 27.78
C TYR A 200 -8.25 -43.89 27.96
N SER A 201 -7.78 -44.73 27.05
CA SER A 201 -8.08 -46.18 27.00
C SER A 201 -9.55 -46.54 26.73
N LEU A 202 -10.43 -45.56 26.51
CA LEU A 202 -11.79 -45.78 26.00
C LEU A 202 -11.86 -45.39 24.53
N ASP A 203 -11.76 -44.09 24.24
CA ASP A 203 -11.84 -43.53 22.89
C ASP A 203 -10.62 -42.70 22.49
N LEU A 204 -9.72 -42.42 23.45
CA LEU A 204 -8.40 -41.87 23.22
C LEU A 204 -7.36 -42.98 23.41
N GLN A 205 -6.70 -43.35 22.32
CA GLN A 205 -5.74 -44.44 22.25
C GLN A 205 -4.32 -43.97 22.52
N GLU A 206 -3.98 -42.74 22.11
CA GLU A 206 -2.68 -42.12 22.31
C GLU A 206 -2.86 -40.63 22.60
N LEU A 207 -2.03 -40.11 23.50
CA LEU A 207 -1.90 -38.69 23.78
C LEU A 207 -0.42 -38.37 24.01
N SER A 208 0.07 -37.32 23.36
CA SER A 208 1.41 -36.78 23.52
C SER A 208 1.34 -35.26 23.66
N ILE A 209 2.17 -34.69 24.52
CA ILE A 209 2.37 -33.25 24.68
C ILE A 209 3.81 -32.92 24.30
N GLU A 210 3.97 -32.08 23.30
CA GLU A 210 5.23 -31.52 22.85
C GLU A 210 5.40 -30.11 23.41
N ILE A 211 6.59 -29.82 23.92
CA ILE A 211 6.95 -28.52 24.49
C ILE A 211 8.22 -28.05 23.81
N GLU A 212 8.13 -26.99 23.01
CA GLU A 212 9.23 -26.42 22.23
C GLU A 212 9.36 -24.92 22.54
N PRO A 213 10.48 -24.46 23.13
CA PRO A 213 10.71 -23.02 23.27
C PRO A 213 10.94 -22.41 21.88
N LEU A 214 10.10 -21.43 21.50
CA LEU A 214 10.22 -20.68 20.25
C LEU A 214 10.74 -19.26 20.51
N PRO A 215 11.55 -18.65 19.61
CA PRO A 215 12.07 -17.30 19.79
C PRO A 215 10.97 -16.27 20.00
N ASN A 216 11.01 -15.52 21.13
CA ASN A 216 9.98 -14.54 21.46
C ASN A 216 10.53 -13.32 22.22
N ASN A 217 11.78 -12.92 21.97
CA ASN A 217 12.43 -11.77 22.60
C ASN A 217 12.67 -10.66 21.57
N PHE A 218 11.62 -9.86 21.35
CA PHE A 218 11.59 -8.84 20.30
C PHE A 218 11.18 -7.48 20.86
N ASN A 219 11.75 -6.43 20.28
CA ASN A 219 11.26 -5.06 20.42
C ASN A 219 10.78 -4.60 19.05
N TYR A 220 9.47 -4.58 18.87
CA TYR A 220 8.86 -4.06 17.66
C TYR A 220 8.78 -2.55 17.74
N PHE A 221 8.97 -1.88 16.61
CA PHE A 221 8.85 -0.42 16.54
C PHE A 221 8.23 0.04 15.23
N THR A 222 7.56 1.19 15.27
CA THR A 222 6.99 1.87 14.12
C THR A 222 7.13 3.39 14.25
N HIS A 223 7.02 4.09 13.13
CA HIS A 223 7.13 5.54 13.08
C HIS A 223 5.87 6.16 12.48
N ASP A 224 5.26 7.08 13.21
CA ASP A 224 4.12 7.85 12.77
C ASP A 224 4.60 9.12 12.04
N TYR A 225 4.43 9.16 10.72
CA TYR A 225 4.83 10.33 9.95
C TYR A 225 3.87 11.53 10.11
N LEU A 226 2.67 11.34 10.67
CA LEU A 226 1.71 12.42 10.93
C LEU A 226 2.05 13.18 12.20
N SER A 227 2.44 12.46 13.26
CA SER A 227 2.84 13.05 14.55
C SER A 227 4.35 13.22 14.73
N ASP A 228 5.16 12.60 13.86
CA ASP A 228 6.63 12.48 13.98
C ASP A 228 7.07 11.72 15.25
N GLU A 229 6.23 10.79 15.72
CA GLU A 229 6.51 9.99 16.92
C GLU A 229 7.01 8.57 16.59
N LEU A 230 7.82 8.01 17.50
CA LEU A 230 8.25 6.61 17.48
C LEU A 230 7.44 5.84 18.51
N TYR A 231 6.79 4.76 18.10
CA TYR A 231 6.13 3.82 18.99
C TYR A 231 6.91 2.52 19.05
N GLU A 232 7.06 1.95 20.25
CA GLU A 232 7.77 0.69 20.50
C GLU A 232 6.92 -0.21 21.40
N LYS A 233 6.97 -1.52 21.15
CA LYS A 233 6.33 -2.54 21.98
C LYS A 233 7.24 -3.75 22.13
N LYS A 234 7.59 -4.08 23.37
CA LYS A 234 8.45 -5.22 23.68
C LYS A 234 7.61 -6.44 24.01
N THR A 235 8.05 -7.61 23.57
CA THR A 235 7.39 -8.87 23.90
C THR A 235 7.44 -9.15 25.41
N SER A 236 8.51 -8.72 26.08
CA SER A 236 8.65 -8.83 27.55
C SER A 236 7.64 -8.03 28.36
N GLU A 237 6.92 -7.09 27.74
CA GLU A 237 5.88 -6.28 28.40
C GLU A 237 4.48 -6.91 28.28
N ILE A 238 4.36 -7.99 27.50
CA ILE A 238 3.11 -8.71 27.31
C ILE A 238 2.99 -9.73 28.44
N ASN A 239 2.04 -9.50 29.34
CA ASN A 239 1.76 -10.40 30.44
C ASN A 239 0.61 -11.33 30.07
N ASN A 240 0.90 -12.62 29.85
CA ASN A 240 -0.12 -13.62 29.62
C ASN A 240 -0.41 -14.39 30.92
N SER A 241 -1.69 -14.67 31.17
CA SER A 241 -2.12 -15.46 32.34
C SER A 241 -1.99 -16.96 32.04
N THR A 242 -0.81 -17.42 31.63
CA THR A 242 -0.55 -18.82 31.26
C THR A 242 -0.07 -19.64 32.45
N SER A 243 -0.37 -20.94 32.46
CA SER A 243 0.03 -21.86 33.52
C SER A 243 0.77 -23.09 32.99
N GLY A 244 1.34 -23.90 33.89
CA GLY A 244 1.91 -25.20 33.54
C GLY A 244 2.98 -25.14 32.45
N TYR A 245 2.71 -25.83 31.33
CA TYR A 245 3.66 -26.02 30.23
C TYR A 245 3.98 -24.74 29.47
N HIS A 246 3.02 -23.82 29.31
CA HIS A 246 3.25 -22.55 28.61
C HIS A 246 4.24 -21.66 29.34
N ASN A 247 4.07 -21.53 30.66
CA ASN A 247 4.96 -20.72 31.47
C ASN A 247 6.39 -21.32 31.46
N LEU A 248 6.50 -22.64 31.57
CA LEU A 248 7.79 -23.34 31.43
C LEU A 248 8.44 -23.08 30.05
N ALA A 249 7.69 -23.22 28.96
CA ALA A 249 8.20 -23.04 27.61
C ALA A 249 8.66 -21.61 27.35
N SER A 250 7.88 -20.63 27.81
CA SER A 250 8.19 -19.21 27.71
C SER A 250 9.43 -18.82 28.53
N ASP A 251 9.57 -19.33 29.77
CA ASP A 251 10.78 -19.14 30.59
C ASP A 251 12.04 -19.71 29.91
N LYS A 252 11.92 -20.91 29.32
CA LYS A 252 13.02 -21.53 28.57
C LYS A 252 13.33 -20.79 27.27
N SER A 253 12.31 -20.28 26.58
CA SER A 253 12.48 -19.43 25.40
C SER A 253 13.25 -18.16 25.75
N ALA A 254 12.85 -17.43 26.81
CA ALA A 254 13.54 -16.22 27.25
C ALA A 254 15.01 -16.48 27.61
N SER A 255 15.31 -17.65 28.18
CA SER A 255 16.69 -18.06 28.51
C SER A 255 17.50 -18.47 27.28
N LEU A 256 16.90 -19.21 26.35
CA LEU A 256 17.55 -19.74 25.15
C LEU A 256 17.77 -18.65 24.09
N TYR A 257 16.79 -17.76 23.91
CA TYR A 257 16.77 -16.66 22.96
C TYR A 257 16.90 -15.31 23.67
N ALA A 258 17.90 -15.18 24.54
CA ALA A 258 18.08 -14.01 25.41
C ALA A 258 18.43 -12.69 24.69
N LYS A 259 18.80 -12.73 23.40
CA LYS A 259 19.12 -11.52 22.62
C LYS A 259 17.84 -10.84 22.13
N GLU A 260 17.55 -9.65 22.66
CA GLU A 260 16.48 -8.79 22.12
C GLU A 260 16.79 -8.41 20.67
N THR A 261 15.85 -8.72 19.77
CA THR A 261 15.94 -8.34 18.35
C THR A 261 14.94 -7.22 18.05
N LYS A 262 15.42 -6.16 17.38
CA LYS A 262 14.58 -5.02 16.99
C LYS A 262 13.99 -5.24 15.62
N ILE A 263 12.67 -5.08 15.49
CA ILE A 263 11.95 -5.35 14.24
C ILE A 263 11.08 -4.13 13.90
N TYR A 264 11.24 -3.61 12.68
CA TYR A 264 10.39 -2.55 12.17
C TYR A 264 9.10 -3.15 11.61
N HIS A 265 7.96 -2.64 12.06
CA HIS A 265 6.64 -2.96 11.52
C HIS A 265 5.98 -1.67 11.00
N ASN A 266 5.33 -1.76 9.85
CA ASN A 266 4.85 -0.59 9.12
C ASN A 266 3.32 -0.61 8.88
N PRO A 267 2.51 -0.63 9.96
CA PRO A 267 1.05 -0.59 9.85
C PRO A 267 0.59 0.78 9.37
N TYR A 268 -0.64 0.85 8.83
CA TYR A 268 -1.28 2.11 8.37
C TYR A 268 -1.12 3.26 9.38
N THR A 269 -0.96 4.50 8.93
CA THR A 269 -0.74 5.67 9.80
C THR A 269 -2.03 6.49 9.94
N ASP A 270 -2.60 6.50 11.13
CA ASP A 270 -3.76 7.29 11.54
C ASP A 270 -3.73 7.55 13.05
N THR A 271 -4.78 8.17 13.57
CA THR A 271 -4.94 8.43 15.01
C THR A 271 -5.01 7.17 15.88
N ALA A 272 -5.24 5.99 15.30
CA ALA A 272 -5.32 4.71 16.01
C ALA A 272 -4.05 3.85 15.85
N LEU A 273 -2.99 4.39 15.24
CA LEU A 273 -1.73 3.69 14.95
C LEU A 273 -1.15 3.00 16.18
N GLN A 274 -0.93 3.71 17.28
CA GLN A 274 -0.33 3.12 18.48
C GLN A 274 -1.16 1.95 19.03
N GLN A 275 -2.48 2.14 19.17
CA GLN A 275 -3.37 1.09 19.69
C GLN A 275 -3.39 -0.15 18.80
N ARG A 276 -3.46 0.05 17.47
CA ARG A 276 -3.43 -1.04 16.49
C ARG A 276 -2.10 -1.78 16.54
N PHE A 277 -1.00 -1.05 16.52
CA PHE A 277 0.36 -1.59 16.62
C PHE A 277 0.55 -2.43 17.89
N ASP A 278 0.15 -1.91 19.05
CA ASP A 278 0.23 -2.65 20.32
C ASP A 278 -0.61 -3.94 20.29
N THR A 279 -1.78 -3.88 19.68
CA THR A 279 -2.70 -5.04 19.54
C THR A 279 -2.09 -6.11 18.63
N GLU A 280 -1.59 -5.73 17.46
CA GLU A 280 -0.96 -6.64 16.49
C GLU A 280 0.26 -7.33 17.10
N VAL A 281 1.14 -6.58 17.77
CA VAL A 281 2.31 -7.13 18.47
C VAL A 281 1.90 -8.10 19.57
N THR A 282 0.86 -7.77 20.34
CA THR A 282 0.35 -8.63 21.41
C THR A 282 -0.16 -9.96 20.87
N GLN A 283 -1.00 -9.91 19.83
CA GLN A 283 -1.60 -11.10 19.24
C GLN A 283 -0.58 -11.99 18.53
N HIS A 284 0.38 -11.38 17.82
CA HIS A 284 1.47 -12.13 17.18
C HIS A 284 2.35 -12.85 18.20
N THR A 285 2.69 -12.18 19.31
CA THR A 285 3.45 -12.77 20.42
C THR A 285 2.70 -13.95 21.04
N GLN A 286 1.40 -13.79 21.29
CA GLN A 286 0.55 -14.85 21.84
C GLN A 286 0.44 -16.05 20.90
N ALA A 287 0.42 -15.86 19.59
CA ALA A 287 0.40 -16.95 18.63
C ALA A 287 1.71 -17.75 18.65
N ILE A 288 2.86 -17.09 18.78
CA ILE A 288 4.15 -17.77 18.96
C ILE A 288 4.12 -18.61 20.24
N GLU A 289 3.67 -18.05 21.36
CA GLU A 289 3.54 -18.76 22.65
C GLU A 289 2.57 -19.95 22.56
N SER A 290 1.42 -19.77 21.92
CA SER A 290 0.44 -20.84 21.73
C SER A 290 1.02 -22.06 21.00
N ASN A 291 1.93 -21.83 20.05
CA ASN A 291 2.61 -22.89 19.31
C ASN A 291 3.76 -23.57 20.08
N GLN A 292 4.15 -23.08 21.26
CA GLN A 292 5.19 -23.72 22.08
C GLN A 292 4.70 -25.00 22.76
N VAL A 293 3.38 -25.20 22.88
CA VAL A 293 2.78 -26.38 23.51
C VAL A 293 1.77 -27.01 22.57
N ILE A 294 2.12 -28.16 22.02
CA ILE A 294 1.30 -28.91 21.06
C ILE A 294 0.86 -30.23 21.67
N ALA A 295 -0.45 -30.49 21.67
CA ALA A 295 -1.00 -31.80 21.97
C ALA A 295 -1.25 -32.58 20.67
N THR A 296 -0.81 -33.83 20.61
CA THR A 296 -1.19 -34.75 19.53
C THR A 296 -1.82 -36.00 20.12
N GLY A 297 -2.70 -36.64 19.36
CA GLY A 297 -3.34 -37.86 19.84
C GLY A 297 -4.03 -38.67 18.77
N ILE A 298 -4.37 -39.89 19.14
CA ILE A 298 -5.07 -40.86 18.30
C ILE A 298 -6.37 -41.23 18.99
N SER A 299 -7.50 -41.08 18.29
CA SER A 299 -8.83 -41.38 18.83
C SER A 299 -9.68 -42.17 17.84
N ASP A 300 -10.64 -42.95 18.32
CA ASP A 300 -11.70 -43.57 17.50
C ASP A 300 -13.06 -42.85 17.66
N ASN A 301 -13.09 -41.67 18.28
CA ASN A 301 -14.29 -40.83 18.39
C ASN A 301 -14.47 -39.96 17.13
N PRO A 302 -15.56 -40.11 16.34
CA PRO A 302 -15.82 -39.30 15.15
C PRO A 302 -16.12 -37.82 15.45
N GLY A 303 -16.33 -37.45 16.72
CA GLY A 303 -16.59 -36.06 17.13
C GLY A 303 -15.35 -35.17 17.28
N VAL A 304 -14.15 -35.66 16.97
CA VAL A 304 -12.92 -34.84 16.99
C VAL A 304 -12.84 -34.05 15.68
N ASN A 305 -13.29 -32.80 15.67
CA ASN A 305 -13.31 -31.96 14.46
C ASN A 305 -12.34 -30.77 14.55
N LEU A 306 -11.90 -30.28 13.39
CA LEU A 306 -11.07 -29.08 13.27
C LEU A 306 -11.77 -27.86 13.90
N GLY A 307 -11.03 -27.08 14.70
CA GLY A 307 -11.53 -25.87 15.37
C GLY A 307 -12.31 -26.13 16.68
N GLU A 308 -12.73 -27.37 16.93
CA GLU A 308 -13.45 -27.75 18.15
C GLU A 308 -12.50 -27.99 19.34
N ILE A 309 -13.07 -27.92 20.54
CA ILE A 309 -12.34 -28.21 21.76
C ILE A 309 -12.50 -29.70 22.07
N ILE A 310 -11.37 -30.38 22.32
CA ILE A 310 -11.36 -31.69 22.95
C ILE A 310 -11.03 -31.51 24.44
N LYS A 311 -11.78 -32.19 25.29
CA LYS A 311 -11.57 -32.18 26.74
C LYS A 311 -11.13 -33.55 27.19
N ILE A 312 -9.91 -33.63 27.68
CA ILE A 312 -9.31 -34.89 28.11
C ILE A 312 -9.34 -34.93 29.63
N GLU A 313 -10.02 -35.94 30.18
CA GLU A 313 -10.19 -36.09 31.62
C GLU A 313 -8.83 -36.13 32.34
N GLY A 314 -8.63 -35.21 33.28
CA GLY A 314 -7.38 -35.08 34.04
C GLY A 314 -6.20 -34.44 33.31
N GLN A 315 -6.34 -34.09 32.02
CA GLN A 315 -5.26 -33.48 31.21
C GLN A 315 -5.57 -32.07 30.69
N GLY A 316 -6.85 -31.67 30.66
CA GLY A 316 -7.28 -30.32 30.29
C GLY A 316 -8.01 -30.23 28.95
N SER A 317 -8.14 -29.00 28.44
CA SER A 317 -8.85 -28.69 27.20
C SER A 317 -7.88 -28.22 26.12
N PHE A 318 -8.04 -28.78 24.92
CA PHE A 318 -7.21 -28.47 23.76
C PHE A 318 -8.09 -28.19 22.55
N ARG A 319 -7.72 -27.21 21.72
CA ARG A 319 -8.41 -26.90 20.47
C ARG A 319 -7.70 -27.53 19.29
N VAL A 320 -8.43 -28.31 18.50
CA VAL A 320 -7.91 -29.03 17.33
C VAL A 320 -7.57 -28.05 16.21
N ILE A 321 -6.34 -28.13 15.69
CA ILE A 321 -5.80 -27.26 14.64
C ILE A 321 -5.41 -28.03 13.37
N GLU A 322 -5.31 -29.36 13.47
CA GLU A 322 -5.12 -30.27 12.34
C GLU A 322 -5.72 -31.63 12.74
N VAL A 323 -6.42 -32.29 11.82
CA VAL A 323 -6.96 -33.63 12.06
C VAL A 323 -6.97 -34.45 10.78
N THR A 324 -6.53 -35.70 10.88
CA THR A 324 -6.60 -36.69 9.79
C THR A 324 -7.51 -37.83 10.22
N HIS A 325 -8.60 -38.03 9.51
CA HIS A 325 -9.53 -39.13 9.71
C HIS A 325 -9.23 -40.25 8.73
N THR A 326 -9.30 -41.49 9.20
CA THR A 326 -9.19 -42.70 8.39
C THR A 326 -10.33 -43.66 8.71
N ASN A 327 -10.84 -44.34 7.69
CA ASN A 327 -11.80 -45.42 7.89
C ASN A 327 -11.65 -46.52 6.83
N THR A 328 -12.17 -47.70 7.12
CA THR A 328 -12.25 -48.86 6.22
C THR A 328 -13.69 -49.37 6.18
N GLU A 329 -14.02 -50.22 5.20
CA GLU A 329 -15.35 -50.84 5.07
C GLU A 329 -15.82 -51.55 6.34
N MET A 330 -14.86 -52.14 7.07
CA MET A 330 -15.12 -52.87 8.31
C MET A 330 -15.41 -51.96 9.51
N GLY A 331 -15.50 -50.64 9.30
CA GLY A 331 -15.80 -49.66 10.35
C GLY A 331 -14.62 -49.35 11.28
N ASN A 332 -13.38 -49.72 10.90
CA ASN A 332 -12.17 -49.38 11.64
C ASN A 332 -11.83 -47.89 11.46
N TYR A 333 -12.53 -47.04 12.19
CA TYR A 333 -12.32 -45.61 12.18
C TYR A 333 -11.24 -45.20 13.19
N GLN A 334 -10.42 -44.25 12.78
CA GLN A 334 -9.43 -43.60 13.63
C GLN A 334 -9.17 -42.18 13.14
N ASN A 335 -8.92 -41.27 14.06
CA ASN A 335 -8.37 -39.95 13.75
C ASN A 335 -7.04 -39.71 14.47
N HIS A 336 -6.18 -38.93 13.82
CA HIS A 336 -4.97 -38.36 14.39
C HIS A 336 -5.13 -36.85 14.42
N PHE A 337 -5.08 -36.24 15.60
CA PHE A 337 -5.25 -34.80 15.77
C PHE A 337 -3.98 -34.13 16.28
N LYS A 338 -3.82 -32.86 15.93
CA LYS A 338 -2.91 -31.89 16.54
C LYS A 338 -3.75 -30.75 17.10
N ALA A 339 -3.45 -30.33 18.31
CA ALA A 339 -4.22 -29.34 19.06
C ALA A 339 -3.30 -28.42 19.89
N ILE A 340 -3.78 -27.21 20.17
CA ILE A 340 -3.17 -26.24 21.08
C ILE A 340 -3.98 -26.16 22.38
N THR A 341 -3.41 -25.68 23.47
CA THR A 341 -4.19 -25.47 24.69
C THR A 341 -5.23 -24.36 24.50
N THR A 342 -6.31 -24.39 25.28
CA THR A 342 -7.31 -23.31 25.28
C THR A 342 -6.98 -22.16 26.24
N GLU A 343 -5.77 -22.12 26.84
CA GLU A 343 -5.38 -21.07 27.77
C GLU A 343 -5.16 -19.71 27.07
N LEU A 344 -4.77 -19.73 25.80
CA LEU A 344 -4.58 -18.55 24.96
C LEU A 344 -5.63 -18.56 23.83
N GLU A 345 -6.54 -17.60 23.84
CA GLU A 345 -7.59 -17.45 22.81
C GLU A 345 -7.10 -16.73 21.54
N VAL A 346 -6.00 -17.22 20.98
CA VAL A 346 -5.33 -16.66 19.79
C VAL A 346 -5.44 -17.61 18.61
N TYR A 347 -5.52 -17.07 17.39
CA TYR A 347 -5.36 -17.85 16.18
C TYR A 347 -3.88 -18.24 16.03
N PRO A 348 -3.53 -19.54 16.00
CA PRO A 348 -2.13 -19.97 16.05
C PRO A 348 -1.32 -19.62 14.80
N LEU A 349 -1.96 -19.20 13.70
CA LEU A 349 -1.30 -18.73 12.49
C LEU A 349 -1.29 -17.20 12.39
N THR A 350 -1.48 -16.49 13.52
CA THR A 350 -1.42 -15.02 13.53
C THR A 350 0.00 -14.54 13.20
N ASP A 351 0.14 -13.81 12.11
CA ASP A 351 1.40 -13.24 11.65
C ASP A 351 1.17 -11.80 11.17
N MET A 352 1.54 -10.84 12.00
CA MET A 352 1.40 -9.41 11.67
C MET A 352 2.33 -8.96 10.53
N MET A 353 3.31 -9.78 10.14
CA MET A 353 4.25 -9.47 9.06
C MET A 353 3.78 -9.98 7.68
N GLN A 354 2.62 -10.65 7.62
CA GLN A 354 2.10 -11.26 6.39
C GLN A 354 1.30 -10.26 5.55
N TYR A 355 1.98 -9.30 4.93
CA TYR A 355 1.36 -8.31 4.03
C TYR A 355 1.50 -8.70 2.54
N PRO A 356 0.58 -8.24 1.68
CA PRO A 356 0.62 -8.53 0.24
C PRO A 356 1.82 -7.85 -0.40
N GLN A 357 2.66 -8.59 -1.12
CA GLN A 357 3.89 -8.06 -1.69
C GLN A 357 3.69 -7.55 -3.12
N SER A 358 4.05 -6.29 -3.36
CA SER A 358 4.08 -5.67 -4.69
C SER A 358 5.43 -5.04 -4.98
N THR A 359 5.73 -4.93 -6.27
CA THR A 359 6.88 -4.19 -6.80
C THR A 359 6.42 -2.86 -7.34
N ILE A 360 7.31 -2.11 -7.98
CA ILE A 360 6.98 -0.85 -8.66
C ILE A 360 5.82 -1.05 -9.67
N GLU A 361 4.83 -0.16 -9.61
CA GLU A 361 3.70 -0.13 -10.55
C GLU A 361 3.43 1.28 -11.08
N LYS A 362 2.78 1.36 -12.24
CA LYS A 362 2.29 2.62 -12.79
C LYS A 362 0.88 2.88 -12.31
N ALA A 363 0.53 4.13 -12.10
CA ALA A 363 -0.82 4.55 -11.72
C ALA A 363 -1.17 5.89 -12.38
N GLU A 364 -2.44 6.26 -12.30
CA GLU A 364 -2.95 7.55 -12.75
C GLU A 364 -3.46 8.36 -11.56
N VAL A 365 -3.13 9.65 -11.50
CA VAL A 365 -3.59 10.53 -10.41
C VAL A 365 -5.08 10.84 -10.59
N ILE A 366 -5.89 10.57 -9.57
CA ILE A 366 -7.34 10.81 -9.59
C ILE A 366 -7.72 12.04 -8.75
N GLU A 367 -7.04 12.25 -7.62
CA GLU A 367 -7.22 13.42 -6.75
C GLU A 367 -5.87 13.94 -6.25
N ASN A 368 -5.72 15.26 -6.19
CA ASN A 368 -4.49 15.91 -5.73
C ASN A 368 -4.74 17.03 -4.71
N THR A 369 -5.98 17.16 -4.22
CA THR A 369 -6.38 18.09 -3.16
C THR A 369 -6.35 17.37 -1.81
N ASP A 370 -5.16 17.23 -1.21
CA ASP A 370 -5.01 16.60 0.11
C ASP A 370 -5.69 17.42 1.21
N PRO A 371 -6.73 16.90 1.90
CA PRO A 371 -7.45 17.62 2.96
C PRO A 371 -6.57 18.00 4.15
N GLN A 372 -5.46 17.30 4.38
CA GLN A 372 -4.52 17.57 5.47
C GLN A 372 -3.32 18.42 5.03
N GLY A 373 -3.23 18.79 3.74
CA GLY A 373 -2.17 19.67 3.23
C GLY A 373 -0.76 19.07 3.19
N LEU A 374 -0.61 17.74 3.23
CA LEU A 374 0.69 17.07 3.24
C LEU A 374 1.26 16.83 1.83
N GLY A 375 0.56 17.28 0.77
CA GLY A 375 0.96 17.06 -0.61
C GLY A 375 0.77 15.62 -1.09
N ARG A 376 -0.16 14.88 -0.49
CA ARG A 376 -0.54 13.53 -0.95
C ARG A 376 -1.47 13.58 -2.15
N VAL A 377 -1.56 12.45 -2.85
CA VAL A 377 -2.47 12.25 -3.99
C VAL A 377 -3.21 10.94 -3.85
N THR A 378 -4.40 10.84 -4.43
CA THR A 378 -5.05 9.55 -4.70
C THR A 378 -4.70 9.11 -6.10
N VAL A 379 -4.31 7.86 -6.26
CA VAL A 379 -4.00 7.27 -7.57
C VAL A 379 -4.89 6.07 -7.85
N GLN A 380 -4.94 5.67 -9.11
CA GLN A 380 -5.61 4.47 -9.57
C GLN A 380 -4.65 3.62 -10.39
N PHE A 381 -4.40 2.40 -9.91
CA PHE A 381 -3.62 1.39 -10.62
C PHE A 381 -4.43 0.78 -11.78
N PRO A 382 -3.78 0.25 -12.84
CA PRO A 382 -4.47 -0.37 -13.97
C PRO A 382 -5.46 -1.48 -13.58
N TRP A 383 -5.11 -2.32 -12.59
CA TRP A 383 -5.97 -3.40 -12.12
C TRP A 383 -7.18 -2.90 -11.30
N GLN A 384 -7.11 -1.70 -10.72
CA GLN A 384 -8.25 -1.07 -10.02
C GLN A 384 -9.31 -0.50 -10.99
N LYS A 385 -8.93 -0.18 -12.25
CA LYS A 385 -9.78 0.55 -13.20
C LYS A 385 -11.10 -0.16 -13.49
N GLN A 386 -11.07 -1.49 -13.64
CA GLN A 386 -12.27 -2.28 -13.97
C GLN A 386 -13.27 -2.32 -12.81
N LEU A 387 -12.79 -2.21 -11.57
CA LEU A 387 -13.60 -2.24 -10.35
C LEU A 387 -13.99 -0.84 -9.87
N GLY A 388 -13.46 0.23 -10.50
CA GLY A 388 -13.71 1.61 -10.10
C GLY A 388 -13.08 1.97 -8.75
N GLU A 389 -12.02 1.25 -8.36
CA GLU A 389 -11.32 1.42 -7.09
C GLU A 389 -10.18 2.44 -7.21
N THR A 390 -9.69 2.93 -6.07
CA THR A 390 -8.54 3.84 -5.98
C THR A 390 -7.75 3.58 -4.71
N THR A 391 -6.56 4.17 -4.59
CA THR A 391 -5.87 4.25 -3.29
C THR A 391 -6.55 5.26 -2.36
N PRO A 392 -6.23 5.26 -1.06
CA PRO A 392 -6.36 6.47 -0.25
C PRO A 392 -5.38 7.56 -0.69
N PHE A 393 -5.32 8.68 0.03
CA PHE A 393 -4.26 9.68 -0.15
C PHE A 393 -2.89 9.10 0.24
N ILE A 394 -2.01 8.99 -0.75
CA ILE A 394 -0.64 8.46 -0.61
C ILE A 394 0.42 9.54 -0.80
N ARG A 395 1.58 9.35 -0.15
CA ARG A 395 2.70 10.31 -0.18
C ARG A 395 3.31 10.42 -1.57
N VAL A 396 3.82 11.61 -1.90
CA VAL A 396 4.60 11.88 -3.10
C VAL A 396 6.05 12.15 -2.70
N MET A 397 6.98 11.38 -3.26
CA MET A 397 8.41 11.60 -3.10
C MET A 397 8.79 12.91 -3.80
N THR A 398 9.49 13.78 -3.08
CA THR A 398 10.08 15.00 -3.64
C THR A 398 11.60 14.96 -3.54
N ALA A 399 12.28 15.69 -4.43
CA ALA A 399 13.74 15.78 -4.44
C ALA A 399 14.33 16.41 -3.15
N HIS A 400 13.55 17.25 -2.45
CA HIS A 400 13.96 17.86 -1.18
C HIS A 400 12.71 18.31 -0.39
N ALA A 401 12.66 17.99 0.90
CA ALA A 401 11.64 18.43 1.85
C ALA A 401 12.25 18.78 3.22
N GLY A 402 11.66 19.72 3.94
CA GLY A 402 12.00 20.12 5.30
C GLY A 402 11.00 21.13 5.87
N SER A 403 11.15 21.50 7.14
CA SER A 403 10.16 22.23 7.98
C SER A 403 9.51 23.50 7.39
N ASP A 404 10.08 24.10 6.34
CA ASP A 404 9.47 25.17 5.53
C ASP A 404 10.27 25.38 4.22
N ARG A 405 10.76 24.28 3.64
CA ARG A 405 11.62 24.33 2.46
C ARG A 405 11.51 23.06 1.64
N GLY A 406 11.78 23.16 0.35
CA GLY A 406 11.83 22.01 -0.52
C GLY A 406 11.31 22.31 -1.91
N LEU A 407 11.04 21.24 -2.65
CA LEU A 407 10.42 21.28 -3.96
C LEU A 407 8.97 20.82 -3.83
N TYR A 408 8.02 21.73 -4.00
CA TYR A 408 6.60 21.40 -4.00
C TYR A 408 6.06 21.39 -5.43
N MET A 409 6.03 20.19 -6.03
CA MET A 409 5.54 19.94 -7.40
C MET A 409 4.67 18.68 -7.40
N ILE A 410 3.43 18.82 -6.96
CA ILE A 410 2.49 17.70 -6.88
C ILE A 410 1.94 17.40 -8.29
N PRO A 411 1.93 16.12 -8.72
CA PRO A 411 1.32 15.71 -9.98
C PRO A 411 -0.14 16.16 -10.13
N GLU A 412 -0.56 16.40 -11.38
CA GLU A 412 -1.91 16.87 -11.69
C GLU A 412 -2.87 15.68 -11.90
N LYS A 413 -4.18 15.92 -11.76
CA LYS A 413 -5.19 14.91 -12.10
C LYS A 413 -5.02 14.43 -13.55
N GLY A 414 -5.04 13.11 -13.73
CA GLY A 414 -4.81 12.41 -14.99
C GLY A 414 -3.33 12.24 -15.37
N ASP A 415 -2.37 12.71 -14.56
CA ASP A 415 -0.95 12.43 -14.81
C ASP A 415 -0.62 10.96 -14.53
N GLU A 416 0.22 10.37 -15.39
CA GLU A 416 0.75 9.03 -15.19
C GLU A 416 1.94 9.11 -14.23
N VAL A 417 1.84 8.37 -13.14
CA VAL A 417 2.83 8.31 -12.08
C VAL A 417 3.36 6.89 -11.91
N ILE A 418 4.52 6.80 -11.26
CA ILE A 418 5.10 5.54 -10.83
C ILE A 418 5.05 5.47 -9.31
N CYS A 419 4.56 4.36 -8.79
CA CYS A 419 4.42 4.11 -7.37
C CYS A 419 5.38 3.00 -6.95
N GLN A 420 5.94 3.18 -5.75
CA GLN A 420 6.66 2.14 -5.01
C GLN A 420 5.91 1.86 -3.71
N PHE A 421 6.29 0.79 -3.02
CA PHE A 421 5.60 0.28 -1.85
C PHE A 421 6.57 0.17 -0.66
N GLU A 422 6.23 0.76 0.48
CA GLU A 422 7.07 0.69 1.68
C GLU A 422 7.19 -0.77 2.14
N ASN A 423 8.42 -1.27 2.29
CA ASN A 423 8.71 -2.69 2.55
C ASN A 423 8.03 -3.65 1.56
N ASN A 424 7.82 -3.22 0.31
CA ASN A 424 7.06 -3.93 -0.72
C ASN A 424 5.61 -4.26 -0.32
N ASN A 425 5.06 -3.64 0.73
CA ASN A 425 3.67 -3.86 1.13
C ASN A 425 2.71 -3.12 0.19
N SER A 426 1.87 -3.85 -0.53
CA SER A 426 0.88 -3.34 -1.50
C SER A 426 -0.11 -2.35 -0.87
N GLU A 427 -0.30 -2.43 0.44
CA GLU A 427 -1.16 -1.54 1.24
C GLU A 427 -0.44 -0.25 1.67
N ARG A 428 0.86 -0.09 1.32
CA ARG A 428 1.69 1.10 1.59
C ARG A 428 2.27 1.74 0.32
N PRO A 429 1.45 2.11 -0.69
CA PRO A 429 1.97 2.77 -1.88
C PRO A 429 2.40 4.22 -1.60
N TYR A 430 3.39 4.69 -2.35
CA TYR A 430 3.78 6.09 -2.46
C TYR A 430 4.28 6.39 -3.88
N VAL A 431 4.04 7.60 -4.36
CA VAL A 431 4.49 8.04 -5.69
C VAL A 431 5.98 8.35 -5.65
N VAL A 432 6.77 7.80 -6.57
CA VAL A 432 8.21 8.07 -6.71
C VAL A 432 8.55 9.00 -7.89
N GLY A 433 7.60 9.27 -8.78
CA GLY A 433 7.83 10.12 -9.93
C GLY A 433 6.70 10.08 -10.94
N SER A 434 6.93 10.70 -12.09
CA SER A 434 5.94 10.84 -13.15
C SER A 434 6.53 10.48 -14.51
N PHE A 435 5.67 10.01 -15.42
CA PHE A 435 6.03 9.69 -16.79
C PHE A 435 5.37 10.65 -17.78
N PHE A 436 6.14 11.00 -18.81
CA PHE A 436 5.54 11.44 -20.06
C PHE A 436 4.96 10.22 -20.79
N ASN A 437 3.84 10.40 -21.47
CA ASN A 437 3.21 9.36 -22.27
C ASN A 437 2.90 9.86 -23.69
N GLY A 438 2.38 8.96 -24.53
CA GLY A 438 2.12 9.26 -25.95
C GLY A 438 1.17 10.43 -26.19
N ALA A 439 0.28 10.73 -25.24
CA ALA A 439 -0.64 11.88 -25.30
C ALA A 439 -0.05 13.15 -24.66
N LYS A 440 0.82 13.00 -23.66
CA LYS A 440 1.46 14.09 -22.90
C LYS A 440 2.96 14.15 -23.22
N ARG A 441 3.31 14.45 -24.48
CA ARG A 441 4.71 14.45 -24.93
C ARG A 441 5.41 15.79 -24.68
N PRO A 442 6.67 15.80 -24.20
CA PRO A 442 7.46 17.02 -24.02
C PRO A 442 8.17 17.45 -25.32
N GLU A 443 7.48 17.43 -26.47
CA GLU A 443 8.11 17.60 -27.80
C GLU A 443 8.93 18.90 -27.93
N GLN A 444 8.51 19.99 -27.28
CA GLN A 444 9.19 21.28 -27.37
C GLN A 444 10.65 21.28 -26.84
N TRP A 445 11.02 20.29 -26.02
CA TRP A 445 12.37 20.14 -25.46
C TRP A 445 13.14 18.94 -26.05
N ARG A 446 12.52 18.20 -26.97
CA ARG A 446 13.18 17.09 -27.65
C ARG A 446 14.04 17.64 -28.77
N THR A 447 15.35 17.57 -28.61
CA THR A 447 16.34 17.92 -29.64
C THR A 447 17.27 16.74 -29.90
N GLU A 448 17.92 16.71 -31.07
CA GLU A 448 18.84 15.61 -31.44
C GLU A 448 20.02 15.50 -30.47
N ASN A 449 20.51 16.62 -29.96
CA ASN A 449 21.66 16.68 -29.05
C ASN A 449 21.26 16.68 -27.56
N ASN A 450 19.97 16.61 -27.23
CA ASN A 450 19.47 16.75 -25.86
C ASN A 450 20.02 18.02 -25.17
N ASP A 451 20.02 19.13 -25.88
CA ASP A 451 20.59 20.41 -25.45
C ASP A 451 19.55 21.35 -24.80
N LYS A 452 18.29 20.93 -24.66
CA LYS A 452 17.27 21.67 -23.90
C LYS A 452 16.94 20.98 -22.58
N LYS A 453 16.78 21.77 -21.52
CA LYS A 453 16.29 21.33 -20.20
C LYS A 453 15.33 22.38 -19.67
N ALA A 454 14.24 21.97 -19.01
CA ALA A 454 13.27 22.94 -18.56
C ALA A 454 12.42 22.47 -17.39
N ILE A 455 11.87 23.47 -16.68
CA ILE A 455 10.80 23.35 -15.71
C ILE A 455 9.64 24.21 -16.22
N LYS A 456 8.50 23.60 -16.48
CA LYS A 456 7.29 24.31 -16.91
C LYS A 456 6.11 23.91 -16.04
N THR A 457 5.41 24.92 -15.53
CA THR A 457 4.17 24.73 -14.76
C THR A 457 2.97 24.70 -15.68
N ARG A 458 1.83 24.17 -15.20
CA ARG A 458 0.56 24.07 -15.94
C ARG A 458 0.09 25.40 -16.53
N ALA A 459 0.32 26.51 -15.82
CA ALA A 459 -0.09 27.85 -16.25
C ALA A 459 0.85 28.47 -17.31
N GLY A 460 1.94 27.79 -17.69
CA GLY A 460 2.87 28.24 -18.72
C GLY A 460 4.09 29.01 -18.21
N HIS A 461 4.32 29.10 -16.89
CA HIS A 461 5.58 29.65 -16.37
C HIS A 461 6.72 28.68 -16.66
N LEU A 462 7.80 29.19 -17.25
CA LEU A 462 8.90 28.43 -17.82
C LEU A 462 10.24 28.94 -17.28
N LEU A 463 11.08 28.00 -16.87
CA LEU A 463 12.52 28.15 -16.76
C LEU A 463 13.14 27.16 -17.76
N GLU A 464 13.91 27.67 -18.72
CA GLU A 464 14.55 26.87 -19.78
C GLU A 464 16.04 27.14 -19.84
N PHE A 465 16.82 26.07 -20.01
CA PHE A 465 18.25 26.05 -20.27
C PHE A 465 18.48 25.48 -21.66
N THR A 466 19.27 26.17 -22.47
CA THR A 466 19.74 25.71 -23.77
C THR A 466 21.26 25.62 -23.74
N ASP A 467 21.79 24.43 -24.00
CA ASP A 467 23.22 24.09 -24.00
C ASP A 467 23.76 23.91 -25.42
N SER A 468 23.01 24.34 -26.44
CA SER A 468 23.44 24.27 -27.84
C SER A 468 24.71 25.11 -28.02
N LYS A 469 25.78 24.50 -28.53
CA LYS A 469 27.06 25.17 -28.73
C LYS A 469 26.91 26.46 -29.56
N GLY A 470 27.33 27.59 -29.01
CA GLY A 470 27.23 28.90 -29.65
C GLY A 470 25.84 29.55 -29.59
N ASN A 471 24.89 28.95 -28.88
CA ASN A 471 23.56 29.46 -28.60
C ASN A 471 23.15 29.19 -27.13
N GLU A 472 24.13 29.14 -26.23
CA GLU A 472 23.91 28.86 -24.81
C GLU A 472 23.08 29.96 -24.16
N MET A 473 21.97 29.61 -23.51
CA MET A 473 21.04 30.58 -22.93
C MET A 473 20.25 30.05 -21.72
N ILE A 474 19.92 30.96 -20.81
CA ILE A 474 18.98 30.75 -19.70
C ILE A 474 17.80 31.69 -19.90
N THR A 475 16.58 31.16 -19.89
CA THR A 475 15.35 31.93 -20.13
C THR A 475 14.33 31.67 -19.04
N ILE A 476 13.81 32.75 -18.45
CA ILE A 476 12.65 32.75 -17.56
C ILE A 476 11.53 33.48 -18.28
N THR A 477 10.38 32.83 -18.43
CA THR A 477 9.26 33.39 -19.19
C THR A 477 7.93 33.01 -18.55
N ASP A 478 6.99 33.96 -18.51
CA ASP A 478 5.60 33.68 -18.16
C ASP A 478 4.76 33.36 -19.42
N LYS A 479 3.48 33.04 -19.24
CA LYS A 479 2.59 32.75 -20.37
C LYS A 479 2.36 33.93 -21.33
N ASN A 480 2.68 35.15 -20.91
CA ASN A 480 2.43 36.38 -21.65
C ASN A 480 3.69 36.94 -22.34
N ASN A 481 4.83 36.23 -22.24
CA ASN A 481 6.12 36.66 -22.78
C ASN A 481 6.75 37.86 -22.06
N ASN A 482 6.55 37.98 -20.75
CA ASN A 482 7.50 38.76 -19.92
C ASN A 482 8.75 37.90 -19.72
N VAL A 483 9.94 38.45 -20.02
CA VAL A 483 11.16 37.66 -20.19
C VAL A 483 12.33 38.20 -19.38
N ILE A 484 13.08 37.28 -18.77
CA ILE A 484 14.47 37.47 -18.37
C ILE A 484 15.30 36.47 -19.17
N ARG A 485 16.23 36.97 -19.99
CA ARG A 485 17.08 36.15 -20.85
C ARG A 485 18.54 36.47 -20.62
N ILE A 486 19.31 35.44 -20.29
CA ILE A 486 20.77 35.49 -20.19
C ILE A 486 21.31 34.74 -21.42
N ASP A 487 21.85 35.47 -22.38
CA ASP A 487 22.48 34.96 -23.59
C ASP A 487 23.98 34.79 -23.31
N THR A 488 24.36 33.57 -22.95
CA THR A 488 25.74 33.22 -22.61
C THR A 488 26.65 33.22 -23.84
N ALA A 489 26.12 32.86 -25.01
CA ALA A 489 26.90 32.84 -26.25
C ALA A 489 27.40 34.23 -26.66
N ASN A 490 26.56 35.26 -26.51
CA ASN A 490 26.90 36.63 -26.88
C ASN A 490 27.23 37.54 -25.68
N ASN A 491 27.20 37.00 -24.45
CA ASN A 491 27.40 37.74 -23.19
C ASN A 491 26.39 38.87 -22.96
N ASN A 492 25.13 38.67 -23.35
CA ASN A 492 24.06 39.67 -23.23
C ASN A 492 23.02 39.26 -22.17
N ILE A 493 22.37 40.26 -21.57
CA ILE A 493 21.20 40.07 -20.71
C ILE A 493 20.07 40.98 -21.21
N GLU A 494 18.89 40.41 -21.37
CA GLU A 494 17.67 41.13 -21.74
C GLU A 494 16.60 40.92 -20.67
N ILE A 495 15.95 42.02 -20.28
CA ILE A 495 14.79 42.01 -19.38
C ILE A 495 13.70 42.83 -20.06
N SER A 496 12.57 42.21 -20.35
CA SER A 496 11.45 42.84 -21.04
C SER A 496 10.11 42.56 -20.33
N ALA A 497 9.27 43.58 -20.29
CA ALA A 497 7.91 43.52 -19.79
C ALA A 497 6.99 44.24 -20.78
N LEU A 498 5.77 43.75 -20.95
CA LEU A 498 4.81 44.33 -21.89
C LEU A 498 4.15 45.61 -21.40
N GLU A 499 4.12 45.81 -20.09
CA GLU A 499 3.45 46.94 -19.45
C GLU A 499 4.45 47.69 -18.55
N ASN A 500 4.36 47.48 -17.24
CA ASN A 500 5.15 48.22 -16.26
C ASN A 500 6.36 47.43 -15.79
N MET A 501 7.50 48.11 -15.63
CA MET A 501 8.69 47.62 -14.94
C MET A 501 9.07 48.60 -13.83
N THR A 502 9.33 48.10 -12.61
CA THR A 502 9.64 48.93 -11.45
C THR A 502 10.84 48.39 -10.70
N LEU A 503 11.82 49.24 -10.40
CA LEU A 503 13.04 48.89 -9.66
C LEU A 503 13.13 49.70 -8.36
N ASN A 504 12.87 49.05 -7.23
CA ASN A 504 12.90 49.68 -5.90
C ASN A 504 14.11 49.21 -5.09
N ALA A 505 14.91 50.14 -4.58
CA ALA A 505 16.06 49.81 -3.75
C ALA A 505 16.41 50.96 -2.78
N LYS A 506 17.04 50.64 -1.65
CA LYS A 506 17.61 51.65 -0.75
C LYS A 506 18.75 52.43 -1.42
N ASN A 507 19.59 51.73 -2.17
CA ASN A 507 20.69 52.28 -2.96
C ASN A 507 20.71 51.57 -4.32
N MET A 508 21.00 52.30 -5.40
CA MET A 508 21.16 51.75 -6.74
C MET A 508 22.35 52.42 -7.43
N GLN A 509 23.17 51.64 -8.13
CA GLN A 509 24.30 52.12 -8.92
C GLN A 509 24.26 51.48 -10.30
N ILE A 510 24.42 52.30 -11.34
CA ILE A 510 24.46 51.85 -12.73
C ILE A 510 25.77 52.34 -13.33
N ASN A 511 26.70 51.42 -13.62
CA ASN A 511 28.00 51.73 -14.20
C ASN A 511 28.08 51.17 -15.63
N ILE A 512 28.30 52.03 -16.60
CA ILE A 512 28.41 51.66 -18.02
C ILE A 512 29.76 52.15 -18.53
N GLN A 513 30.56 51.25 -19.12
CA GLN A 513 31.91 51.56 -19.60
C GLN A 513 31.91 52.32 -20.92
N GLU A 514 30.98 51.98 -21.80
CA GLU A 514 30.87 52.59 -23.13
C GLU A 514 29.63 53.49 -23.20
N ASN A 515 28.48 52.94 -23.58
CA ASN A 515 27.33 53.74 -24.00
C ASN A 515 26.07 53.44 -23.17
N LEU A 516 25.45 54.50 -22.63
CA LEU A 516 24.11 54.45 -22.04
C LEU A 516 23.12 55.19 -22.96
N ALA A 517 22.10 54.48 -23.44
CA ALA A 517 20.98 55.05 -24.18
C ALA A 517 19.69 54.94 -23.37
N ILE A 518 18.97 56.06 -23.22
CA ILE A 518 17.67 56.10 -22.56
C ILE A 518 16.69 56.74 -23.54
N SER A 519 15.64 56.00 -23.90
CA SER A 519 14.54 56.49 -24.74
C SER A 519 13.23 56.38 -23.96
N VAL A 520 12.45 57.45 -23.97
CA VAL A 520 11.14 57.53 -23.30
C VAL A 520 10.17 58.14 -24.29
N GLY A 521 9.07 57.43 -24.59
CA GLY A 521 8.11 57.85 -25.61
C GLY A 521 7.22 59.03 -25.20
N GLU A 522 6.91 59.12 -23.91
CA GLU A 522 6.02 60.14 -23.35
C GLU A 522 6.79 61.02 -22.35
N ASN A 523 6.72 60.70 -21.05
CA ASN A 523 7.21 61.57 -19.98
C ASN A 523 8.36 60.93 -19.20
N LYS A 524 9.50 61.65 -19.07
CA LYS A 524 10.56 61.31 -18.10
C LYS A 524 10.47 62.23 -16.89
N ASN A 525 10.20 61.65 -15.71
CA ASN A 525 10.20 62.35 -14.43
C ASN A 525 11.39 61.91 -13.57
N GLU A 526 12.17 62.86 -13.06
CA GLU A 526 13.34 62.60 -12.20
C GLU A 526 13.27 63.49 -10.96
N SER A 527 13.28 62.89 -9.77
CA SER A 527 13.18 63.62 -8.49
C SER A 527 14.33 63.21 -7.56
N ILE A 528 15.19 64.17 -7.23
CA ILE A 528 16.38 63.98 -6.39
C ILE A 528 16.21 64.80 -5.11
N GLY A 529 16.21 64.13 -3.95
CA GLY A 529 15.92 64.80 -2.68
C GLY A 529 17.04 65.69 -2.12
N ASN A 530 18.30 65.50 -2.55
CA ASN A 530 19.44 66.27 -2.03
C ASN A 530 20.32 66.85 -3.14
N LYS A 531 21.17 66.04 -3.79
CA LYS A 531 22.14 66.52 -4.77
C LYS A 531 22.10 65.69 -6.05
N GLN A 532 21.93 66.36 -7.19
CA GLN A 532 22.22 65.82 -8.51
C GLN A 532 23.57 66.37 -8.98
N THR A 533 24.40 65.56 -9.63
CA THR A 533 25.68 66.00 -10.22
C THR A 533 25.82 65.38 -11.59
N LEU A 534 26.01 66.22 -12.61
CA LEU A 534 26.24 65.81 -13.98
C LEU A 534 27.65 66.25 -14.38
N THR A 535 28.50 65.29 -14.71
CA THR A 535 29.86 65.54 -15.18
C THR A 535 30.03 64.88 -16.54
N ALA A 536 30.30 65.68 -17.57
CA ALA A 536 30.51 65.21 -18.93
C ALA A 536 31.51 66.13 -19.65
N LYS A 537 32.22 65.60 -20.65
CA LYS A 537 33.07 66.42 -21.54
C LYS A 537 32.25 67.40 -22.38
N SER A 538 31.07 66.99 -22.79
CA SER A 538 30.09 67.79 -23.53
C SER A 538 28.68 67.39 -23.10
N SER A 539 27.76 68.35 -23.05
CA SER A 539 26.34 68.12 -22.81
C SER A 539 25.54 69.01 -23.76
N THR A 540 24.44 68.49 -24.28
CA THR A 540 23.53 69.22 -25.17
C THR A 540 22.12 68.97 -24.69
N VAL A 541 21.35 70.05 -24.51
CA VAL A 541 19.95 70.01 -24.09
C VAL A 541 19.14 70.71 -25.17
N LEU A 542 18.31 69.94 -25.88
CA LEU A 542 17.40 70.44 -26.91
C LEU A 542 15.99 70.34 -26.36
N ILE A 543 15.28 71.46 -26.31
CA ILE A 543 13.90 71.56 -25.82
C ILE A 543 13.12 72.40 -26.82
N ASP A 544 12.11 71.81 -27.45
CA ASP A 544 11.38 72.44 -28.56
C ASP A 544 10.41 73.51 -28.08
N GLU A 545 9.79 73.32 -26.92
CA GLU A 545 8.77 74.22 -26.39
C GLU A 545 9.32 75.18 -25.32
N LYS A 546 9.47 74.68 -24.07
CA LYS A 546 9.78 75.54 -22.92
C LYS A 546 10.83 74.91 -22.02
N LEU A 547 11.93 75.62 -21.81
CA LEU A 547 12.90 75.34 -20.74
C LEU A 547 12.69 76.31 -19.58
N GLN A 548 12.43 75.78 -18.38
CA GLN A 548 12.33 76.57 -17.15
C GLN A 548 13.38 76.08 -16.14
N LEU A 549 14.17 77.02 -15.60
CA LEU A 549 15.15 76.77 -14.55
C LEU A 549 14.80 77.64 -13.34
N GLN A 550 14.67 77.02 -12.17
CA GLN A 550 14.34 77.70 -10.93
C GLN A 550 15.25 77.20 -9.82
N SER A 551 15.94 78.12 -9.15
CA SER A 551 16.80 77.83 -8.00
C SER A 551 16.88 79.07 -7.10
N LYS A 552 17.36 78.88 -5.86
CA LYS A 552 17.69 80.02 -4.98
C LYS A 552 18.91 80.79 -5.46
N GLU A 553 19.85 80.07 -6.07
CA GLU A 553 21.09 80.58 -6.64
C GLU A 553 21.36 79.85 -7.96
N LEU A 554 21.71 80.60 -9.01
CA LEU A 554 22.05 80.06 -10.33
C LEU A 554 23.38 80.66 -10.76
N GLU A 555 24.39 79.80 -10.91
CA GLU A 555 25.74 80.18 -11.34
C GLU A 555 26.05 79.51 -12.69
N LYS A 556 26.61 80.28 -13.63
CA LYS A 556 27.05 79.77 -14.94
C LYS A 556 28.44 80.32 -15.23
N ASN A 557 29.44 79.44 -15.22
CA ASN A 557 30.83 79.78 -15.52
C ASN A 557 31.25 79.11 -16.83
N ALA A 558 31.72 79.90 -17.80
CA ALA A 558 32.26 79.40 -19.07
C ALA A 558 33.20 80.45 -19.68
N GLU A 559 34.15 80.01 -20.52
CA GLU A 559 35.00 80.92 -21.31
C GLU A 559 34.17 81.77 -22.29
N LYS A 560 33.07 81.21 -22.80
CA LYS A 560 32.10 81.90 -23.66
C LYS A 560 30.69 81.47 -23.32
N ILE A 561 29.81 82.44 -23.10
CA ILE A 561 28.35 82.24 -22.99
C ILE A 561 27.70 82.95 -24.18
N THR A 562 26.73 82.30 -24.83
CA THR A 562 25.94 82.89 -25.92
C THR A 562 24.46 82.63 -25.64
N ILE A 563 23.66 83.69 -25.62
CA ILE A 563 22.22 83.64 -25.41
C ILE A 563 21.59 84.46 -26.53
N ASN A 564 20.80 83.81 -27.38
CA ASN A 564 20.17 84.44 -28.52
C ASN A 564 18.66 84.23 -28.44
N SER A 565 17.90 85.30 -28.65
CA SER A 565 16.48 85.20 -29.03
C SER A 565 16.38 85.55 -30.52
N THR A 566 15.78 84.67 -31.32
CA THR A 566 15.77 84.79 -32.79
C THR A 566 14.49 85.37 -33.37
N LYS A 567 13.41 85.40 -32.58
CA LYS A 567 12.09 85.90 -32.99
C LYS A 567 11.56 87.00 -32.09
N GLU A 568 11.68 86.82 -30.77
CA GLU A 568 11.06 87.67 -29.75
C GLU A 568 12.11 88.32 -28.85
N ASN A 569 11.69 88.98 -27.78
CA ASN A 569 12.58 89.68 -26.85
C ASN A 569 13.45 88.74 -26.00
N LEU A 570 14.67 89.18 -25.67
CA LEU A 570 15.43 88.67 -24.53
C LEU A 570 15.18 89.58 -23.33
N GLU A 571 14.43 89.10 -22.33
CA GLU A 571 14.08 89.89 -21.14
C GLU A 571 14.89 89.45 -19.91
N LEU A 572 15.59 90.41 -19.28
CA LEU A 572 16.33 90.22 -18.04
C LEU A 572 15.75 91.14 -16.96
N SER A 573 15.20 90.56 -15.90
CA SER A 573 14.56 91.31 -14.81
C SER A 573 15.18 90.96 -13.45
N SER A 574 15.46 91.96 -12.63
CA SER A 574 16.01 91.82 -11.27
C SER A 574 15.32 92.79 -10.32
N ALA A 575 14.93 92.33 -9.13
CA ALA A 575 14.34 93.18 -8.10
C ALA A 575 15.34 94.17 -7.47
N LYS A 576 16.65 93.96 -7.68
CA LYS A 576 17.72 94.84 -7.19
C LYS A 576 18.49 95.44 -8.36
N GLN A 577 19.48 94.71 -8.86
CA GLN A 577 20.40 95.20 -9.89
C GLN A 577 20.72 94.09 -10.89
N VAL A 578 20.92 94.47 -12.15
CA VAL A 578 21.60 93.67 -13.17
C VAL A 578 22.95 94.34 -13.40
N VAL A 579 24.05 93.60 -13.20
CA VAL A 579 25.42 94.12 -13.38
C VAL A 579 26.06 93.40 -14.57
N SER A 580 26.37 94.15 -15.63
CA SER A 580 27.13 93.65 -16.78
C SER A 580 28.47 94.38 -16.83
N ASN A 581 29.54 93.70 -16.46
CA ASN A 581 30.90 94.22 -16.47
C ASN A 581 31.65 93.62 -17.66
N SER A 582 32.10 94.47 -18.58
CA SER A 582 32.92 94.08 -19.74
C SER A 582 34.19 94.92 -19.75
N SER A 583 35.33 94.30 -20.06
CA SER A 583 36.62 95.00 -20.24
C SER A 583 36.69 95.81 -21.55
N GLU A 584 35.77 95.57 -22.48
CA GLU A 584 35.56 96.35 -23.71
C GLU A 584 34.12 96.91 -23.77
N LYS A 585 33.87 97.94 -24.58
CA LYS A 585 32.58 98.68 -24.65
C LYS A 585 31.36 97.75 -24.69
N ASN A 586 30.49 97.85 -23.67
CA ASN A 586 29.14 97.29 -23.70
C ASN A 586 28.31 98.06 -24.74
N ILE A 587 27.98 97.43 -25.87
CA ILE A 587 27.06 97.99 -26.86
C ILE A 587 25.67 97.39 -26.57
N LEU A 588 24.91 98.08 -25.71
CA LEU A 588 23.47 97.87 -25.57
C LEU A 588 22.77 98.73 -26.64
N ILE A 589 22.15 98.12 -27.65
CA ILE A 589 21.29 98.80 -28.63
C ILE A 589 19.86 98.44 -28.33
#